data_AF-A0A5K1HID7-F1
#
_entry.id   AF-A0A5K1HID7-F1
#
_cell.length_a   1.000
_cell.length_b   1.000
_cell.length_c   1.000
_cell.angle_alpha   90.00
_cell.angle_beta   90.00
_cell.angle_gamma   90.00
#
_symmetry.space_group_name_H-M   'P 1'
#
loop_
_entity.id
_entity.type
_entity.pdbx_description
1 polymer ?
#
loop_
_entity_poly.entity_id
_entity_poly.type
_entity_poly.pdbx_seq_one_letter_code
_entity_poly.pdbx_strand_id
1 'polypeptide(L)' 'IDFGICIFCGNCVEYCPTNCLSMTEEYELSTYDRHELNYNQIALGRLPMSVIGDYT' A
#
# COMPACT_ATOMS: atom_id res chain seq x y z
N ILE A 1 -5.86 4.28 -4.63
CA ILE A 1 -6.21 4.26 -3.19
C ILE A 1 -5.63 5.51 -2.58
N ASP A 2 -6.45 6.30 -1.91
CA ASP A 2 -5.99 7.49 -1.20
C ASP A 2 -5.68 7.12 0.26
N PHE A 3 -4.39 7.08 0.61
CA PHE A 3 -3.92 6.76 1.96
C PHE A 3 -4.14 7.90 2.95
N GLY A 4 -4.44 9.12 2.50
CA GLY A 4 -4.84 10.22 3.38
C GLY A 4 -6.26 10.08 3.92
N ILE A 5 -7.10 9.23 3.31
CA ILE A 5 -8.49 8.96 3.71
C ILE A 5 -8.65 7.53 4.25
N CYS A 6 -7.82 6.59 3.80
CA CYS A 6 -7.86 5.21 4.22
C CYS A 6 -7.70 5.07 5.75
N ILE A 7 -8.56 4.27 6.37
CA ILE A 7 -8.51 3.96 7.82
C ILE A 7 -7.83 2.62 8.13
N PHE A 8 -7.21 1.98 7.13
CA PHE A 8 -6.50 0.70 7.26
C PHE A 8 -7.32 -0.45 7.88
N CYS A 9 -8.64 -0.48 7.62
CA CYS A 9 -9.53 -1.50 8.19
C CYS A 9 -9.42 -2.89 7.55
N GLY A 10 -8.77 -3.03 6.39
CA GLY A 10 -8.60 -4.32 5.71
C GLY A 10 -9.81 -4.84 4.93
N ASN A 11 -10.97 -4.18 5.00
CA ASN A 11 -12.19 -4.62 4.30
C ASN A 11 -11.98 -4.77 2.78
N CYS A 12 -11.16 -3.93 2.15
CA CYS A 12 -10.87 -4.03 0.72
C CYS A 12 -10.17 -5.33 0.33
N VAL A 13 -9.35 -5.91 1.21
CA VAL A 13 -8.70 -7.20 1.01
C VAL A 13 -9.68 -8.34 1.27
N GLU A 14 -10.44 -8.27 2.36
CA GLU A 14 -11.41 -9.30 2.74
C GLU A 14 -12.52 -9.49 1.70
N TYR A 15 -13.08 -8.40 1.18
CA TYR A 15 -14.17 -8.46 0.20
C TYR A 15 -13.69 -8.66 -1.24
N CYS A 16 -12.39 -8.73 -1.50
CA CYS A 16 -11.87 -8.87 -2.86
C CYS A 16 -12.14 -10.29 -3.41
N PRO A 17 -13.01 -10.47 -4.42
CA PRO A 17 -13.39 -11.79 -4.90
C PRO A 17 -12.26 -12.52 -5.64
N THR A 18 -11.30 -11.78 -6.19
CA THR A 18 -10.15 -12.30 -6.93
C THR A 18 -8.86 -12.28 -6.11
N ASN A 19 -8.93 -11.80 -4.87
CA ASN A 19 -7.79 -11.67 -3.96
C ASN A 19 -6.57 -10.94 -4.59
N CYS A 20 -6.83 -9.88 -5.36
CA CYS A 20 -5.79 -9.14 -6.07
C CYS A 20 -5.10 -8.05 -5.25
N LEU A 21 -5.60 -7.77 -4.04
CA LEU A 21 -5.06 -6.79 -3.11
C LEU A 21 -4.60 -7.51 -1.84
N SER A 22 -3.49 -7.05 -1.27
CA SER A 22 -3.00 -7.48 0.04
C SER A 22 -2.52 -6.27 0.83
N MET A 23 -2.64 -6.33 2.15
CA MET A 23 -2.00 -5.36 3.05
C MET A 23 -0.53 -5.77 3.22
N THR A 24 0.38 -4.81 3.07
CA THR A 24 1.80 -4.99 3.36
C THR A 24 2.09 -4.64 4.82
N GLU A 25 3.28 -5.00 5.30
CA GLU A 25 3.77 -4.60 6.63
C GLU A 25 4.50 -3.24 6.61
N GLU A 26 4.46 -2.53 5.48
CA GLU A 26 5.07 -1.21 5.35
C GLU A 26 4.25 -0.15 6.08
N TYR A 27 4.88 0.54 7.03
CA TYR A 27 4.25 1.58 7.84
C TYR A 27 4.85 2.97 7.59
N GLU A 28 6.01 3.06 6.95
CA GLU A 28 6.73 4.32 6.69
C GLU A 28 6.24 5.01 5.41
N LEU A 29 4.96 5.42 5.39
CA LEU A 29 4.30 6.03 4.23
C LEU A 29 4.15 7.56 4.33
N SER A 30 4.86 8.19 5.25
CA SER A 30 4.75 9.64 5.47
C SER A 30 5.32 10.43 4.29
N THR A 31 4.55 11.40 3.78
CA THR A 31 4.96 12.29 2.69
C THR A 31 4.80 13.76 3.09
N TYR A 32 5.45 14.68 2.36
CA TYR A 32 5.31 16.12 2.60
C TYR A 32 4.08 16.72 1.92
N ASP A 33 3.68 16.17 0.76
CA ASP A 33 2.48 16.58 0.04
C ASP A 33 1.37 15.52 0.18
N ARG A 34 0.15 15.98 0.46
CA ARG A 34 -1.04 15.13 0.55
C ARG A 34 -1.38 14.43 -0.76
N HIS A 35 -1.01 15.00 -1.90
CA HIS A 35 -1.32 14.41 -3.20
C HIS A 35 -0.47 13.17 -3.46
N GLU A 36 0.69 13.06 -2.82
CA GLU A 36 1.58 11.89 -2.91
C GLU A 36 0.98 10.66 -2.20
N LEU A 37 0.02 10.85 -1.29
CA LEU A 37 -0.73 9.76 -0.64
C LEU A 37 -1.81 9.14 -1.54
N ASN A 38 -2.07 9.70 -2.73
CA ASN A 38 -3.06 9.16 -3.66
C ASN A 38 -2.41 8.26 -4.71
N TYR A 39 -2.51 6.95 -4.50
CA TYR A 39 -1.85 5.94 -5.32
C TYR A 39 -2.76 5.47 -6.44
N ASN A 40 -2.27 5.50 -7.68
CA ASN A 40 -2.98 4.93 -8.82
C ASN A 40 -2.68 3.42 -8.98
N GLN A 41 -3.32 2.78 -9.96
CA GLN A 41 -3.12 1.36 -10.25
C GLN A 41 -1.68 0.98 -10.58
N ILE A 42 -0.89 1.92 -11.12
CA ILE A 42 0.52 1.68 -11.49
C ILE A 42 1.39 1.72 -10.24
N ALA A 43 1.14 2.66 -9.34
CA ALA A 43 1.83 2.78 -8.06
C ALA A 43 1.56 1.57 -7.15
N LEU A 44 0.33 1.05 -7.15
CA LEU A 44 -0.05 -0.15 -6.39
C LEU A 44 0.37 -1.46 -7.06
N GLY A 45 0.51 -1.47 -8.39
CA GLY A 45 0.89 -2.67 -9.15
C GLY A 45 2.36 -3.05 -9.02
N ARG A 46 3.19 -2.19 -8.43
CA ARG A 46 4.55 -2.53 -8.02
C ARG A 46 4.46 -3.02 -6.57
N LEU A 47 4.46 -4.33 -6.36
CA LEU A 47 4.81 -4.86 -5.03
C LEU A 47 6.12 -4.19 -4.60
N PRO A 48 6.27 -3.82 -3.32
CA PRO A 48 7.59 -3.51 -2.81
C PRO A 48 8.46 -4.73 -3.11
N MET A 49 9.54 -4.51 -3.87
CA MET A 49 10.62 -5.46 -3.93
C MET A 49 10.93 -5.79 -2.48
N SER A 50 10.76 -7.06 -2.09
CA SER A 50 11.32 -7.58 -0.86
C SER A 50 12.73 -7.01 -0.77
N VAL A 51 12.99 -6.16 0.24
CA VAL A 51 14.34 -5.75 0.60
C VAL A 51 15.02 -7.01 1.13
N ILE A 52 15.45 -7.84 0.20
CA ILE A 52 16.55 -8.78 0.38
C ILE A 52 17.77 -7.84 0.46
N GLY A 53 18.04 -7.31 1.65
CA GLY A 53 19.05 -6.27 1.82
C GLY A 53 19.42 -5.89 3.25
N ASP A 54 18.53 -5.96 4.23
CA ASP A 54 18.83 -5.38 5.56
C ASP A 54 19.19 -6.44 6.61
N TYR A 55 20.13 -7.32 6.27
CA TYR A 55 20.84 -8.18 7.24
C TYR A 55 22.37 -7.99 7.19
N THR A 56 22.87 -6.76 7.03
CA THR A 56 24.25 -6.41 7.42
C THR A 56 24.32 -4.97 7.89
#